data_AF-A0A7X7J216-F1
#
_entry.id   AF-A0A7X7J216-F1
#
_cell.length_a   1.000
_cell.length_b   1.000
_cell.length_c   1.000
_cell.angle_alpha   90.00
_cell.angle_beta   90.00
_cell.angle_gamma   90.00
#
_symmetry.space_group_name_H-M   'P 1'
#
loop_
_entity.id
_entity.type
_entity.pdbx_description
1 polymer ?
#
loop_
_entity_poly.entity_id
_entity_poly.type
_entity_poly.pdbx_seq_one_letter_code
_entity_poly.pdbx_strand_id
1 'polypeptide(L)'
;ATSPLPPGLSELLFAGFLNEQGIEMIAAKTVPLEVPANAEIIIEGYVGPQDRFIEGPFGDHTGFYSLSGPYPVFRVTAITHRRNPIYPTTIVGYPPMEDYYLGKATERIFLPLVQMLVPEIIDYHLPMFGAFHNCAFVKIRKEYPYQARRVIHSLWGAGQMSFSKFIVVVDEHVNVHDEQEVLFCLGANVDPRRDAVIAEGPLDILDHAAPFEGAGSKMGIDATRKIPGEGPVRRWPARLEMSPEIKEQVTRRWREFGLE
;
A
#
# COMPACT_ATOMS: atom_id res chain seq x y z
N ALA A 1 6.84 -14.00 0.86
CA ALA A 1 8.08 -13.18 0.92
C ALA A 1 7.78 -11.69 0.90
N THR A 2 6.92 -11.19 0.01
CA THR A 2 6.60 -9.74 -0.09
C THR A 2 5.65 -9.20 0.99
N SER A 3 5.09 -10.08 1.83
CA SER A 3 4.11 -9.72 2.85
C SER A 3 4.75 -8.94 4.00
N PRO A 4 4.18 -7.80 4.46
CA PRO A 4 4.75 -6.94 5.50
C PRO A 4 4.50 -7.52 6.90
N LEU A 5 5.15 -8.65 7.20
CA LEU A 5 4.99 -9.34 8.47
C LEU A 5 5.76 -8.62 9.61
N PRO A 6 5.28 -8.71 10.86
CA PRO A 6 6.04 -8.24 12.01
C PRO A 6 7.41 -8.92 12.12
N PRO A 7 8.43 -8.22 12.66
CA PRO A 7 9.72 -8.83 12.93
C PRO A 7 9.59 -10.10 13.76
N GLY A 8 10.33 -11.15 13.37
CA GLY A 8 10.33 -12.44 14.05
C GLY A 8 9.25 -13.42 13.59
N LEU A 9 8.30 -12.99 12.75
CA LEU A 9 7.36 -13.89 12.10
C LEU A 9 7.94 -14.36 10.76
N SER A 10 8.08 -15.68 10.59
CA SER A 10 8.62 -16.25 9.35
C SER A 10 7.65 -16.09 8.18
N GLU A 11 8.17 -15.59 7.06
CA GLU A 11 7.45 -15.54 5.78
C GLU A 11 7.10 -16.93 5.26
N LEU A 12 7.89 -17.95 5.60
CA LEU A 12 7.60 -19.35 5.24
C LEU A 12 6.40 -19.89 6.02
N LEU A 13 6.28 -19.52 7.31
CA LEU A 13 5.11 -19.87 8.10
C LEU A 13 3.85 -19.21 7.54
N PHE A 14 3.93 -17.93 7.18
CA PHE A 14 2.81 -17.22 6.56
C PHE A 14 2.46 -17.78 5.18
N ALA A 15 3.45 -18.08 4.35
CA ALA A 15 3.24 -18.75 3.07
C ALA A 15 2.55 -20.11 3.25
N GLY A 16 2.95 -20.88 4.26
CA GLY A 16 2.32 -22.15 4.59
C GLY A 16 0.88 -22.00 5.08
N PHE A 17 0.59 -20.96 5.87
CA PHE A 17 -0.77 -20.60 6.27
C PHE A 17 -1.65 -20.29 5.06
N LEU A 18 -1.15 -19.47 4.12
CA LEU A 18 -1.87 -19.14 2.88
C LEU A 18 -2.07 -20.35 1.96
N ASN A 19 -1.10 -21.26 1.91
CA ASN A 19 -1.16 -22.47 1.08
C ASN A 19 -1.92 -23.64 1.73
N GLU A 20 -2.38 -23.47 2.97
CA GLU A 20 -2.96 -24.54 3.82
C GLU A 20 -2.01 -25.74 4.04
N GLN A 21 -0.73 -25.60 3.71
CA GLN A 21 0.30 -26.63 3.83
C GLN A 21 1.69 -26.00 3.93
N GLY A 22 2.61 -26.66 4.65
CA GLY A 22 4.00 -26.20 4.76
C GLY A 22 4.72 -26.18 3.41
N ILE A 23 5.64 -25.23 3.24
CA ILE A 23 6.57 -25.22 2.11
C ILE A 23 7.64 -26.28 2.35
N GLU A 24 7.83 -27.21 1.41
CA GLU A 24 8.92 -28.18 1.49
C GLU A 24 10.27 -27.48 1.28
N MET A 25 11.20 -27.72 2.20
CA MET A 25 12.51 -27.06 2.23
C MET A 25 13.63 -28.09 2.03
N ILE A 26 14.74 -27.66 1.46
CA ILE A 26 15.95 -28.48 1.29
C ILE A 26 17.19 -27.67 1.62
N ALA A 27 18.22 -28.33 2.18
CA ALA A 27 19.51 -27.70 2.45
C ALA A 27 20.19 -27.23 1.14
N ALA A 28 20.67 -25.99 1.17
CA ALA A 28 21.53 -25.44 0.13
C ALA A 28 22.89 -26.18 0.06
N LYS A 29 23.62 -26.05 -1.05
CA LYS A 29 24.87 -26.79 -1.31
C LYS A 29 26.11 -26.18 -0.65
N THR A 30 26.15 -24.86 -0.55
CA THR A 30 27.36 -24.09 -0.22
C THR A 30 27.16 -23.15 0.97
N VAL A 31 25.91 -22.89 1.36
CA VAL A 31 25.56 -22.02 2.49
C VAL A 31 24.73 -22.79 3.52
N PRO A 32 24.78 -22.45 4.82
CA PRO A 32 24.01 -23.12 5.87
C PRO A 32 22.56 -22.59 5.93
N LEU A 33 21.87 -22.56 4.79
CA LEU A 33 20.48 -22.12 4.65
C LEU A 33 19.62 -23.22 4.03
N GLU A 34 18.32 -23.17 4.29
CA GLU A 34 17.34 -23.98 3.58
C GLU A 34 16.60 -23.13 2.55
N VAL A 35 16.24 -23.74 1.42
CA VAL A 35 15.56 -23.11 0.30
C VAL A 35 14.35 -23.96 -0.13
N PRO A 36 13.32 -23.39 -0.79
CA PRO A 36 12.18 -24.17 -1.25
C PRO A 36 12.60 -25.29 -2.20
N ALA A 37 12.22 -26.53 -1.90
CA ALA A 37 12.63 -27.72 -2.66
C ALA A 37 12.09 -27.73 -4.11
N ASN A 38 11.02 -26.98 -4.35
CA ASN A 38 10.38 -26.84 -5.67
C ASN A 38 10.83 -25.61 -6.46
N ALA A 39 11.85 -24.87 -6.00
CA ALA A 39 12.38 -23.72 -6.74
C ALA A 39 12.93 -24.14 -8.13
N GLU A 40 12.69 -23.31 -9.15
CA GLU A 40 13.21 -23.55 -10.50
C GLU A 40 14.73 -23.34 -10.58
N ILE A 41 15.21 -22.27 -9.95
CA ILE A 41 16.61 -21.84 -9.90
C ILE A 41 16.91 -21.30 -8.50
N ILE A 42 18.02 -21.72 -7.91
CA ILE A 42 18.55 -21.24 -6.63
C ILE A 42 19.95 -20.68 -6.90
N ILE A 43 20.22 -19.46 -6.45
CA ILE A 43 21.53 -18.83 -6.51
C ILE A 43 22.04 -18.70 -5.08
N GLU A 44 23.15 -19.38 -4.78
CA GLU A 44 23.77 -19.40 -3.46
C GLU A 44 25.04 -18.57 -3.46
N GLY A 45 25.35 -17.97 -2.30
CA GLY A 45 26.52 -17.11 -2.20
C GLY A 45 26.57 -16.31 -0.91
N TYR A 46 27.44 -15.32 -0.90
CA TYR A 46 27.66 -14.45 0.25
C TYR A 46 27.70 -12.98 -0.18
N VAL A 47 27.20 -12.11 0.69
CA VAL A 47 27.33 -10.66 0.56
C VAL A 47 28.39 -10.18 1.56
N GLY A 48 29.47 -9.59 1.07
CA GLY A 48 30.52 -9.00 1.91
C GLY A 48 30.19 -7.55 2.29
N PRO A 49 30.54 -7.07 3.49
CA PRO A 49 30.19 -5.72 3.91
C PRO A 49 30.97 -4.61 3.18
N GLN A 50 32.15 -4.93 2.63
CA GLN A 50 33.08 -3.97 2.02
C GLN A 50 33.00 -3.93 0.50
N ASP A 51 32.48 -4.98 -0.12
CA ASP A 51 32.49 -5.12 -1.57
C ASP A 51 31.24 -4.49 -2.15
N ARG A 52 31.41 -3.40 -2.89
CA ARG A 52 30.32 -2.62 -3.45
C ARG A 52 30.53 -2.38 -4.94
N PHE A 53 29.43 -2.38 -5.67
CA PHE A 53 29.39 -2.07 -7.09
C PHE A 53 28.31 -1.02 -7.35
N ILE A 54 28.51 -0.24 -8.40
CA ILE A 54 27.51 0.75 -8.82
C ILE A 54 26.37 0.03 -9.54
N GLU A 55 25.20 0.00 -8.91
CA GLU A 55 23.95 -0.47 -9.51
C GLU A 55 23.25 0.73 -10.18
N GLY A 56 22.37 0.47 -11.16
CA GLY A 56 21.58 1.47 -11.84
C GLY A 56 22.32 2.25 -12.95
N PRO A 57 21.62 3.17 -13.65
CA PRO A 57 20.25 3.55 -13.40
C PRO A 57 19.27 2.45 -13.80
N PHE A 58 18.14 2.38 -13.12
CA PHE A 58 17.12 1.35 -13.36
C PHE A 58 15.73 1.98 -13.35
N GLY A 59 14.86 1.57 -14.28
CA GLY A 59 13.47 2.06 -14.31
C GLY A 59 12.67 1.40 -13.21
N ASP A 60 12.03 2.20 -12.35
CA ASP A 60 11.41 1.72 -11.11
C ASP A 60 9.89 1.85 -11.12
N HIS A 61 9.24 1.21 -10.15
CA HIS A 61 7.79 1.20 -9.94
C HIS A 61 7.19 2.59 -9.68
N THR A 62 8.02 3.58 -9.36
CA THR A 62 7.64 4.99 -9.27
C THR A 62 7.34 5.61 -10.64
N GLY A 63 7.73 4.93 -11.73
CA GLY A 63 7.66 5.43 -13.10
C GLY A 63 8.88 6.26 -13.52
N PHE A 64 9.92 6.33 -12.68
CA PHE A 64 11.14 7.10 -12.93
C PHE A 64 12.37 6.20 -12.93
N TYR A 65 13.49 6.71 -13.45
CA TYR A 65 14.79 6.06 -13.29
C TYR A 65 15.32 6.33 -11.89
N SER A 66 15.54 5.27 -11.12
CA SER A 66 16.33 5.30 -9.89
C SER A 66 17.79 5.66 -10.22
N LEU A 67 18.39 6.47 -9.36
CA LEU A 67 19.76 6.94 -9.53
C LEU A 67 20.75 5.80 -9.28
N SER A 68 21.92 5.86 -9.92
CA SER A 68 22.98 4.90 -9.66
C SER A 68 23.55 5.07 -8.25
N GLY A 69 23.84 3.96 -7.57
CA GLY A 69 24.34 3.97 -6.19
C GLY A 69 25.24 2.78 -5.87
N PRO A 70 26.08 2.86 -4.82
CA PRO A 70 26.95 1.77 -4.39
C PRO A 70 26.22 0.72 -3.54
N TYR A 71 25.89 -0.43 -4.13
CA TYR A 71 25.22 -1.55 -3.44
C TYR A 71 26.16 -2.73 -3.18
N PRO A 72 25.89 -3.56 -2.15
CA PRO A 72 26.69 -4.75 -1.87
C PRO A 72 26.71 -5.75 -3.02
N VAL A 73 27.89 -6.34 -3.29
CA VAL A 73 28.05 -7.39 -4.30
C VAL A 73 27.69 -8.75 -3.72
N PHE A 74 26.77 -9.46 -4.40
CA PHE A 74 26.48 -10.85 -4.10
C PHE A 74 27.46 -11.78 -4.85
N ARG A 75 28.32 -12.48 -4.10
CA ARG A 75 29.31 -13.41 -4.65
C ARG A 75 28.75 -14.82 -4.72
N VAL A 76 28.40 -15.22 -5.93
CA VAL A 76 27.81 -16.54 -6.21
C VAL A 76 28.83 -17.66 -6.00
N THR A 77 28.46 -18.66 -5.21
CA THR A 77 29.25 -19.87 -4.93
C THR A 77 28.66 -21.11 -5.60
N ALA A 78 27.34 -21.13 -5.82
CA ALA A 78 26.67 -22.18 -6.60
C ALA A 78 25.40 -21.65 -7.26
N ILE A 79 25.06 -22.24 -8.40
CA ILE A 79 23.74 -22.13 -9.02
C ILE A 79 23.20 -23.56 -9.13
N THR A 80 22.07 -23.84 -8.50
CA THR A 80 21.37 -25.13 -8.62
C THR A 80 20.01 -24.91 -9.25
N HIS A 81 19.55 -25.86 -10.06
CA HIS A 81 18.31 -25.70 -10.82
C HIS A 81 17.71 -27.04 -11.22
N ARG A 82 16.44 -27.03 -11.63
CA ARG A 82 15.76 -28.21 -12.20
C ARG A 82 16.33 -28.57 -13.57
N ARG A 83 16.09 -29.80 -14.07
CA ARG A 83 16.65 -30.26 -15.37
C ARG A 83 16.31 -29.36 -16.56
N ASN A 84 15.11 -28.77 -16.56
CA ASN A 84 14.64 -27.83 -17.58
C ASN A 84 14.02 -26.62 -16.87
N PRO A 85 14.86 -25.68 -16.37
CA PRO A 85 14.39 -24.65 -15.47
C PRO A 85 13.63 -23.57 -16.22
N ILE A 86 12.58 -23.04 -15.59
CA ILE A 86 11.90 -21.83 -16.02
C ILE A 86 12.52 -20.65 -15.28
N TYR A 87 12.85 -19.57 -16.00
CA TYR A 87 13.31 -18.32 -15.40
C TYR A 87 12.12 -17.35 -15.30
N PRO A 88 11.39 -17.31 -14.16
CA PRO A 88 10.38 -16.29 -13.96
C PRO A 88 11.05 -14.93 -13.85
N THR A 89 10.58 -13.97 -14.63
CA THR A 89 11.08 -12.61 -14.63
C THR A 89 9.89 -11.67 -14.69
N THR A 90 10.06 -10.49 -14.11
CA THR A 90 9.09 -9.42 -14.15
C THR A 90 9.77 -8.13 -14.56
N ILE A 91 8.98 -7.16 -14.99
CA ILE A 91 9.44 -5.83 -15.35
C ILE A 91 8.70 -4.87 -14.45
N VAL A 92 9.44 -3.97 -13.79
CA VAL A 92 8.89 -2.84 -13.06
C VAL A 92 9.04 -1.57 -13.88
N GLY A 93 8.22 -0.56 -13.59
CA GLY A 93 8.17 0.67 -14.36
C GLY A 93 6.94 1.49 -14.01
N TYR A 94 6.49 2.34 -14.94
CA TYR A 94 5.28 3.13 -14.74
C TYR A 94 4.07 2.22 -14.46
N PRO A 95 3.35 2.39 -13.33
CA PRO A 95 2.22 1.54 -12.99
C PRO A 95 1.09 1.56 -14.06
N PRO A 96 0.38 0.43 -14.28
CA PRO A 96 0.49 -0.81 -13.53
C PRO A 96 1.53 -1.77 -14.11
N MET A 97 2.31 -2.37 -13.22
CA MET A 97 3.12 -3.56 -13.50
C MET A 97 2.72 -4.68 -12.53
N GLU A 98 3.34 -5.86 -12.62
CA GLU A 98 2.97 -7.02 -11.80
C GLU A 98 3.02 -6.74 -10.29
N ASP A 99 4.02 -5.97 -9.86
CA ASP A 99 4.22 -5.51 -8.49
C ASP A 99 3.03 -4.70 -7.94
N TYR A 100 2.36 -3.88 -8.76
CA TYR A 100 1.14 -3.19 -8.35
C TYR A 100 0.04 -4.18 -7.93
N TYR A 101 -0.16 -5.25 -8.71
CA TYR A 101 -1.18 -6.25 -8.39
C TYR A 101 -0.81 -7.09 -7.17
N LEU A 102 0.49 -7.38 -6.97
CA LEU A 102 0.99 -8.01 -5.74
C LEU A 102 0.78 -7.10 -4.52
N GLY A 103 1.03 -5.80 -4.67
CA GLY A 103 0.74 -4.78 -3.66
C GLY A 103 -0.76 -4.71 -3.35
N LYS A 104 -1.62 -4.76 -4.38
CA LYS A 104 -3.07 -4.78 -4.23
C LYS A 104 -3.59 -6.04 -3.53
N ALA A 105 -2.99 -7.21 -3.80
CA ALA A 105 -3.31 -8.42 -3.05
C ALA A 105 -2.90 -8.28 -1.57
N THR A 106 -1.70 -7.75 -1.33
CA THR A 106 -1.20 -7.47 0.03
C THR A 106 -2.12 -6.51 0.77
N GLU A 107 -2.59 -5.45 0.11
CA GLU A 107 -3.58 -4.49 0.61
C GLU A 107 -4.83 -5.19 1.16
N ARG A 108 -5.39 -6.16 0.42
CA ARG A 108 -6.59 -6.89 0.83
C ARG A 108 -6.30 -7.90 1.94
N ILE A 109 -5.20 -8.66 1.82
CA ILE A 109 -4.80 -9.69 2.80
C ILE A 109 -4.53 -9.08 4.17
N PHE A 110 -3.94 -7.88 4.21
CA PHE A 110 -3.51 -7.22 5.45
C PHE A 110 -4.56 -6.26 6.04
N LEU A 111 -5.69 -6.01 5.37
CA LEU A 111 -6.77 -5.18 5.89
C LEU A 111 -7.18 -5.57 7.33
N PRO A 112 -7.44 -6.84 7.66
CA PRO A 112 -7.79 -7.22 9.03
C PRO A 112 -6.71 -6.86 10.06
N LEU A 113 -5.43 -6.97 9.70
CA LEU A 113 -4.32 -6.63 10.59
C LEU A 113 -4.22 -5.11 10.81
N VAL A 114 -4.46 -4.32 9.76
CA VAL A 114 -4.55 -2.86 9.88
C VAL A 114 -5.74 -2.47 10.76
N GLN A 115 -6.88 -3.15 10.64
CA GLN A 115 -8.06 -2.93 11.48
C GLN A 115 -7.82 -3.33 12.94
N MET A 116 -7.02 -4.37 13.20
CA MET A 116 -6.61 -4.69 14.57
C MET A 116 -5.75 -3.59 15.20
N LEU A 117 -4.90 -2.94 14.39
CA LEU A 117 -4.06 -1.83 14.85
C LEU A 117 -4.85 -0.52 14.98
N VAL A 118 -5.77 -0.26 14.05
CA VAL A 118 -6.57 0.96 13.95
C VAL A 118 -8.04 0.58 13.72
N PRO A 119 -8.79 0.25 14.79
CA PRO A 119 -10.16 -0.32 14.70
C PRO A 119 -11.20 0.58 14.01
N GLU A 120 -10.89 1.85 13.83
CA GLU A 120 -11.77 2.83 13.22
C GLU A 120 -11.78 2.74 11.68
N ILE A 121 -10.78 2.06 11.11
CA ILE A 121 -10.67 1.83 9.67
C ILE A 121 -11.70 0.78 9.24
N ILE A 122 -12.58 1.18 8.33
CA ILE A 122 -13.52 0.26 7.67
C ILE A 122 -12.86 -0.38 6.46
N ASP A 123 -12.14 0.43 5.68
CA ASP A 123 -11.46 0.01 4.46
C ASP A 123 -10.37 1.02 4.10
N TYR A 124 -9.45 0.65 3.22
CA TYR A 124 -8.50 1.57 2.63
C TYR A 124 -8.19 1.20 1.18
N HIS A 125 -7.63 2.12 0.42
CA HIS A 125 -7.14 1.87 -0.92
C HIS A 125 -5.80 2.56 -1.14
N LEU A 126 -4.87 1.83 -1.73
CA LEU A 126 -3.60 2.28 -2.24
C LEU A 126 -3.70 2.38 -3.77
N PRO A 127 -4.01 3.57 -4.31
CA PRO A 127 -4.29 3.74 -5.73
C PRO A 127 -3.05 3.57 -6.60
N MET A 128 -3.29 3.22 -7.86
CA MET A 128 -2.24 2.97 -8.86
C MET A 128 -1.39 4.21 -9.12
N PHE A 129 -2.01 5.39 -9.18
CA PHE A 129 -1.29 6.65 -9.37
C PHE A 129 -0.34 6.98 -8.19
N GLY A 130 -0.59 6.38 -7.01
CA GLY A 130 0.26 6.49 -5.84
C GLY A 130 1.38 5.45 -5.81
N ALA A 131 1.64 4.75 -6.93
CA ALA A 131 2.57 3.63 -7.00
C ALA A 131 2.37 2.67 -5.82
N PHE A 132 1.11 2.31 -5.51
CA PHE A 132 0.66 1.46 -4.40
C PHE A 132 1.07 1.86 -2.95
N HIS A 133 1.92 2.85 -2.70
CA HIS A 133 2.32 3.18 -1.31
C HIS A 133 2.43 4.67 -1.02
N ASN A 134 2.64 5.53 -2.03
CA ASN A 134 2.80 6.97 -1.84
C ASN A 134 1.48 7.70 -1.51
N CYS A 135 0.34 7.11 -1.83
CA CYS A 135 -0.98 7.64 -1.48
C CYS A 135 -1.84 6.54 -0.86
N ALA A 136 -2.62 6.89 0.15
CA ALA A 136 -3.61 6.03 0.77
C ALA A 136 -4.94 6.77 0.95
N PHE A 137 -6.03 6.17 0.49
CA PHE A 137 -7.39 6.57 0.79
C PHE A 137 -7.92 5.69 1.91
N VAL A 138 -8.46 6.29 2.97
CA VAL A 138 -8.82 5.57 4.20
C VAL A 138 -10.24 5.90 4.58
N LYS A 139 -11.06 4.87 4.76
CA LYS A 139 -12.47 4.98 5.10
C LYS A 139 -12.65 4.72 6.58
N ILE A 140 -13.34 5.62 7.30
CA ILE A 140 -13.59 5.47 8.74
C ILE A 140 -15.05 5.68 9.10
N ARG A 141 -15.47 5.12 10.25
CA ARG A 141 -16.68 5.58 10.94
C ARG A 141 -16.33 6.73 11.88
N LYS A 142 -16.79 7.93 11.55
CA LYS A 142 -16.52 9.13 12.35
C LYS A 142 -17.52 9.30 13.51
N GLU A 143 -16.99 9.23 14.73
CA GLU A 143 -17.71 9.28 16.00
C GLU A 143 -17.33 10.50 16.85
N TYR A 144 -16.12 11.06 16.70
CA TYR A 144 -15.67 12.22 17.48
C TYR A 144 -14.75 13.19 16.69
N PRO A 145 -14.63 14.46 17.14
CA PRO A 145 -13.80 15.46 16.49
C PRO A 145 -12.33 15.04 16.36
N TYR A 146 -11.69 15.33 15.23
CA TYR A 146 -10.28 15.00 14.94
C TYR A 146 -9.92 13.51 14.87
N GLN A 147 -10.90 12.61 14.84
CA GLN A 147 -10.65 11.17 14.72
C GLN A 147 -9.83 10.81 13.45
N ALA A 148 -10.09 11.49 12.33
CA ALA A 148 -9.33 11.31 11.10
C ALA A 148 -7.83 11.59 11.28
N ARG A 149 -7.47 12.61 12.06
CA ARG A 149 -6.06 12.93 12.36
C ARG A 149 -5.39 11.84 13.20
N ARG A 150 -6.11 11.28 14.18
CA ARG A 150 -5.59 10.15 14.96
C ARG A 150 -5.29 8.96 14.03
N VAL A 151 -6.21 8.64 13.11
CA VAL A 151 -6.02 7.56 12.11
C VAL A 151 -4.81 7.83 11.22
N ILE A 152 -4.64 9.07 10.72
CA ILE A 152 -3.47 9.49 9.94
C ILE A 152 -2.17 9.22 10.71
N HIS A 153 -2.07 9.67 11.96
CA HIS A 153 -0.87 9.48 12.78
C HIS A 153 -0.62 8.00 13.10
N SER A 154 -1.68 7.21 13.35
CA SER A 154 -1.56 5.78 13.57
C SER A 154 -0.98 5.07 12.34
N LEU A 155 -1.44 5.41 11.13
CA LEU A 155 -0.93 4.82 9.88
C LEU A 155 0.52 5.23 9.60
N TRP A 156 0.89 6.49 9.84
CA TRP A 156 2.29 6.92 9.74
C TRP A 156 3.21 6.26 10.77
N GLY A 157 2.66 5.71 11.86
CA GLY A 157 3.40 4.89 12.83
C GLY A 157 3.42 3.38 12.52
N ALA A 158 2.76 2.92 11.46
CA ALA A 158 2.44 1.51 11.27
C ALA A 158 3.22 0.86 10.11
N GLY A 159 4.32 0.16 10.42
CA GLY A 159 5.01 -0.71 9.46
C GLY A 159 5.29 -0.03 8.11
N GLN A 160 4.91 -0.69 7.00
CA GLN A 160 5.09 -0.14 5.65
C GLN A 160 4.18 1.06 5.33
N MET A 161 3.07 1.27 6.06
CA MET A 161 2.23 2.48 5.92
C MET A 161 2.97 3.74 6.37
N SER A 162 4.06 3.59 7.13
CA SER A 162 4.92 4.71 7.49
C SER A 162 5.56 5.39 6.27
N PHE A 163 5.63 4.74 5.10
CA PHE A 163 6.13 5.34 3.86
C PHE A 163 5.09 6.16 3.11
N SER A 164 3.79 6.01 3.42
CA SER A 164 2.73 6.76 2.75
C SER A 164 2.91 8.27 2.92
N LYS A 165 3.10 8.93 1.78
CA LYS A 165 3.34 10.38 1.71
C LYS A 165 2.05 11.16 1.84
N PHE A 166 0.98 10.67 1.21
CA PHE A 166 -0.35 11.25 1.26
C PHE A 166 -1.35 10.27 1.89
N ILE A 167 -2.12 10.73 2.88
CA ILE A 167 -3.24 9.98 3.43
C ILE A 167 -4.50 10.85 3.37
N VAL A 168 -5.54 10.39 2.68
CA VAL A 168 -6.85 11.06 2.65
C VAL A 168 -7.86 10.21 3.40
N VAL A 169 -8.48 10.78 4.43
CA VAL A 169 -9.48 10.08 5.25
C VAL A 169 -10.88 10.55 4.88
N VAL A 170 -11.79 9.61 4.60
CA VAL A 170 -13.17 9.83 4.18
C VAL A 170 -14.17 9.07 5.07
N ASP A 171 -15.44 9.48 5.03
CA ASP A 171 -16.52 8.86 5.82
C ASP A 171 -16.93 7.46 5.31
N GLU A 172 -17.63 6.72 6.18
CA GLU A 172 -18.11 5.34 5.95
C GLU A 172 -19.05 5.14 4.74
N HIS A 173 -19.56 6.20 4.13
CA HIS A 173 -20.41 6.11 2.95
C HIS A 173 -19.65 6.27 1.62
N VAL A 174 -18.35 6.57 1.67
CA VAL A 174 -17.50 6.76 0.50
C VAL A 174 -16.87 5.43 0.08
N ASN A 175 -16.86 5.13 -1.21
CA ASN A 175 -16.10 4.02 -1.77
C ASN A 175 -14.66 4.45 -2.03
N VAL A 176 -13.70 3.98 -1.23
CA VAL A 176 -12.28 4.30 -1.40
C VAL A 176 -11.65 3.67 -2.64
N HIS A 177 -12.32 2.71 -3.28
CA HIS A 177 -11.92 2.16 -4.57
C HIS A 177 -12.50 2.93 -5.77
N ASP A 178 -13.36 3.93 -5.53
CA ASP A 178 -13.74 4.92 -6.52
C ASP A 178 -13.00 6.23 -6.24
N GLU A 179 -11.92 6.44 -7.00
CA GLU A 179 -11.06 7.62 -6.83
C GLU A 179 -11.82 8.93 -7.04
N GLN A 180 -12.83 8.96 -7.91
CA GLN A 180 -13.63 10.16 -8.14
C GLN A 180 -14.51 10.50 -6.94
N GLU A 181 -15.03 9.48 -6.23
CA GLU A 181 -15.81 9.71 -5.01
C GLU A 181 -14.94 10.29 -3.89
N VAL A 182 -13.72 9.79 -3.73
CA VAL A 182 -12.75 10.34 -2.76
C VAL A 182 -12.36 11.76 -3.12
N LEU A 183 -12.04 12.03 -4.39
CA LEU A 183 -11.67 13.37 -4.87
C LEU A 183 -12.84 14.37 -4.74
N PHE A 184 -14.08 13.91 -4.94
CA PHE A 184 -15.27 14.72 -4.67
C PHE A 184 -15.33 15.14 -3.21
N CYS A 185 -15.16 14.20 -2.26
CA CYS A 185 -15.12 14.51 -0.83
C CYS A 185 -13.96 15.44 -0.48
N LEU A 186 -12.78 15.26 -1.09
CA LEU A 186 -11.65 16.16 -0.91
C LEU A 186 -11.99 17.59 -1.36
N GLY A 187 -12.68 17.77 -2.50
CA GLY A 187 -13.11 19.09 -2.97
C GLY A 187 -14.28 19.70 -2.18
N ALA A 188 -15.18 18.87 -1.66
CA ALA A 188 -16.40 19.33 -0.99
C ALA A 188 -16.25 19.54 0.52
N ASN A 189 -15.39 18.78 1.19
CA ASN A 189 -15.37 18.68 2.65
C ASN A 189 -14.15 19.35 3.32
N VAL A 190 -13.15 19.75 2.55
CA VAL A 190 -11.84 20.19 3.06
C VAL A 190 -11.72 21.71 3.02
N ASP A 191 -11.47 22.32 4.18
CA ASP A 191 -10.79 23.61 4.26
C ASP A 191 -9.28 23.34 4.36
N PRO A 192 -8.45 23.68 3.36
CA PRO A 192 -7.06 23.22 3.30
C PRO A 192 -6.22 23.60 4.53
N ARG A 193 -6.47 24.75 5.15
CA ARG A 193 -5.72 25.20 6.33
C ARG A 193 -6.15 24.46 7.58
N ARG A 194 -7.44 24.21 7.75
CA ARG A 194 -8.01 23.55 8.93
C ARG A 194 -7.85 22.03 8.86
N ASP A 195 -7.93 21.43 7.69
CA ASP A 195 -8.15 19.98 7.55
C ASP A 195 -6.93 19.21 7.04
N ALA A 196 -5.86 19.91 6.67
CA ALA A 196 -4.57 19.29 6.38
C ALA A 196 -3.69 19.20 7.64
N VAL A 197 -2.94 18.10 7.75
CA VAL A 197 -1.86 17.91 8.71
C VAL A 197 -0.59 17.65 7.91
N ILE A 198 0.43 18.46 8.15
CA ILE A 198 1.77 18.24 7.61
C ILE A 198 2.64 17.68 8.74
N ALA A 199 3.35 16.60 8.45
CA ALA A 199 4.30 15.99 9.36
C ALA A 199 5.61 15.67 8.63
N GLU A 200 6.68 15.44 9.38
CA GLU A 200 7.93 14.91 8.86
C GLU A 200 8.06 13.45 9.27
N GLY A 201 8.72 12.64 8.44
CA GLY A 201 8.91 11.22 8.72
C GLY A 201 9.63 10.46 7.61
N PRO A 202 9.73 9.13 7.75
CA PRO A 202 10.39 8.29 6.77
C PRO A 202 9.58 8.25 5.45
N LEU A 203 10.28 8.25 4.34
CA LEU A 203 9.73 8.06 2.99
C LEU A 203 10.45 6.89 2.33
N ASP A 204 9.96 6.48 1.16
CA ASP A 204 10.70 5.52 0.35
C ASP A 204 12.06 6.12 -0.06
N ILE A 205 13.12 5.31 -0.05
CA ILE A 205 14.47 5.75 -0.44
C ILE A 205 14.54 6.16 -1.93
N LEU A 206 13.58 5.69 -2.73
CA LEU A 206 13.41 5.96 -4.15
C LEU A 206 12.49 7.17 -4.42
N ASP A 207 11.94 7.82 -3.38
CA ASP A 207 11.15 9.06 -3.54
C ASP A 207 12.06 10.23 -3.93
N HIS A 208 12.28 10.41 -5.23
CA HIS A 208 13.06 11.50 -5.81
C HIS A 208 12.50 12.91 -5.52
N ALA A 209 11.26 13.02 -5.04
CA ALA A 209 10.67 14.30 -4.63
C ALA A 209 10.89 14.59 -3.13
N ALA A 210 11.48 13.66 -2.37
CA ALA A 210 11.88 13.89 -0.99
C ALA A 210 13.11 14.83 -0.92
N PRO A 211 13.20 15.71 0.08
CA PRO A 211 14.37 16.57 0.26
C PRO A 211 15.61 15.80 0.71
N PHE A 212 15.42 14.62 1.32
CA PHE A 212 16.48 13.73 1.79
C PHE A 212 16.16 12.29 1.39
N GLU A 213 17.18 11.48 1.18
CA GLU A 213 17.01 10.05 0.90
C GLU A 213 16.29 9.37 2.07
N GLY A 214 15.14 8.75 1.81
CA GLY A 214 14.34 8.04 2.80
C GLY A 214 13.65 8.92 3.85
N ALA A 215 13.65 10.25 3.71
CA ALA A 215 13.01 11.13 4.68
C ALA A 215 12.49 12.44 4.08
N GLY A 216 11.35 12.91 4.57
CA GLY A 216 10.77 14.16 4.12
C GLY A 216 9.43 14.49 4.77
N SER A 217 8.65 15.30 4.07
CA SER A 217 7.33 15.74 4.54
C SER A 217 6.22 14.84 4.02
N LYS A 218 5.17 14.72 4.83
CA LYS A 218 3.95 13.95 4.59
C LYS A 218 2.75 14.85 4.78
N MET A 219 1.66 14.54 4.08
CA MET A 219 0.41 15.28 4.20
C MET A 219 -0.77 14.33 4.43
N GLY A 220 -1.45 14.53 5.55
CA GLY A 220 -2.71 13.89 5.87
C GLY A 220 -3.84 14.88 5.64
N ILE A 221 -4.94 14.43 5.05
CA ILE A 221 -6.10 15.26 4.72
C ILE A 221 -7.33 14.61 5.36
N ASP A 222 -7.98 15.34 6.26
CA ASP A 222 -9.30 15.00 6.76
C ASP A 222 -10.37 15.46 5.76
N ALA A 223 -10.82 14.56 4.89
CA ALA A 223 -11.93 14.77 3.95
C ALA A 223 -13.27 14.25 4.49
N THR A 224 -13.37 13.98 5.79
CA THR A 224 -14.62 13.55 6.44
C THR A 224 -15.58 14.73 6.69
N ARG A 225 -16.83 14.44 7.04
CA ARG A 225 -17.80 15.43 7.48
C ARG A 225 -17.29 16.17 8.71
N LYS A 226 -17.49 17.48 8.78
CA LYS A 226 -17.06 18.27 9.93
C LYS A 226 -18.14 18.37 10.99
N ILE A 227 -17.76 18.19 12.25
CA ILE A 227 -18.65 18.20 13.41
C ILE A 227 -18.22 19.24 14.45
N PRO A 228 -19.09 19.62 15.41
CA PRO A 228 -18.72 20.54 16.48
C PRO A 228 -17.47 20.05 17.24
N GLY A 229 -16.49 20.94 17.42
CA GLY A 229 -15.20 20.62 18.04
C GLY A 229 -14.01 20.69 17.08
N GLU A 230 -14.23 20.67 15.77
CA GLU A 230 -13.17 20.72 14.75
C GLU A 230 -12.81 22.14 14.30
N GLY A 231 -12.95 23.11 15.20
CA GLY A 231 -12.77 24.54 14.90
C GLY A 231 -14.03 25.20 14.31
N PRO A 232 -13.88 26.29 13.53
CA PRO A 232 -15.02 26.99 12.93
C PRO A 232 -15.63 26.13 11.81
N VAL A 233 -16.73 25.47 12.14
CA VAL A 233 -17.49 24.59 11.24
C VAL A 233 -18.86 25.22 11.00
N ARG A 234 -19.19 25.43 9.73
CA ARG A 234 -20.55 25.84 9.32
C ARG A 234 -21.51 24.66 9.49
N ARG A 235 -22.82 24.91 9.53
CA ARG A 235 -23.82 23.83 9.53
C ARG A 235 -23.54 22.88 8.35
N TRP A 236 -23.30 21.61 8.66
CA TRP A 236 -22.99 20.61 7.65
C TRP A 236 -24.27 20.24 6.85
N PRO A 237 -24.25 20.31 5.52
CA PRO A 237 -25.40 19.92 4.70
C PRO A 237 -25.58 18.41 4.66
N ALA A 238 -26.80 17.95 4.40
CA ALA A 238 -27.07 16.54 4.11
C ALA A 238 -26.51 16.18 2.72
N ARG A 239 -26.06 14.93 2.56
CA ARG A 239 -25.68 14.40 1.24
C ARG A 239 -26.92 14.32 0.35
N LEU A 240 -26.77 14.69 -0.91
CA LEU A 240 -27.83 14.51 -1.90
C LEU A 240 -27.92 13.02 -2.24
N GLU A 241 -29.02 12.37 -1.85
CA GLU A 241 -29.28 10.98 -2.13
C GLU A 241 -30.66 10.78 -2.73
N MET A 242 -30.75 9.93 -3.74
CA MET A 242 -32.03 9.45 -4.26
C MET A 242 -32.67 8.50 -3.23
N SER A 243 -33.98 8.61 -3.05
CA SER A 243 -34.69 7.79 -2.05
C SER A 243 -34.60 6.29 -2.39
N PRO A 244 -34.61 5.40 -1.39
CA PRO A 244 -34.55 3.96 -1.61
C PRO A 244 -35.65 3.45 -2.55
N GLU A 245 -36.86 4.02 -2.45
CA GLU A 245 -38.02 3.63 -3.26
C GLU A 245 -37.77 3.92 -4.74
N ILE A 246 -37.21 5.08 -5.06
CA ILE A 246 -36.90 5.44 -6.45
C ILE A 246 -35.73 4.59 -6.97
N LYS A 247 -34.69 4.35 -6.15
CA LYS A 247 -33.57 3.47 -6.54
C LYS A 247 -34.07 2.06 -6.87
N GLU A 248 -34.98 1.51 -6.07
CA GLU A 248 -35.57 0.19 -6.31
C GLU A 248 -36.45 0.18 -7.55
N GLN A 249 -37.30 1.21 -7.72
CA GLN A 249 -38.16 1.34 -8.90
C GLN A 249 -37.33 1.39 -10.19
N VAL A 250 -36.28 2.19 -10.24
CA VAL A 250 -35.39 2.30 -11.41
C VAL A 250 -34.63 1.00 -11.64
N THR A 251 -34.08 0.39 -10.59
CA THR A 251 -33.36 -0.89 -10.68
C THR A 251 -34.25 -2.00 -11.26
N ARG A 252 -35.49 -2.14 -10.80
CA ARG A 252 -36.44 -3.14 -11.32
C ARG A 252 -36.75 -2.94 -12.80
N ARG A 253 -36.77 -1.68 -13.23
CA ARG A 253 -37.11 -1.28 -14.60
C ARG A 253 -35.89 -1.06 -15.49
N TRP A 254 -34.68 -1.36 -15.03
CA TRP A 254 -33.44 -1.05 -15.75
C TRP A 254 -33.44 -1.57 -17.19
N ARG A 255 -33.87 -2.82 -17.37
CA ARG A 255 -34.01 -3.45 -18.70
C ARG A 255 -35.09 -2.82 -19.57
N GLU A 256 -36.16 -2.26 -18.99
CA GLU A 256 -37.22 -1.56 -19.74
C GLU A 256 -36.67 -0.29 -20.41
N PHE A 257 -35.60 0.30 -19.88
CA PHE A 257 -34.96 1.50 -20.42
C PHE A 257 -33.95 1.21 -21.54
N GLY A 258 -33.72 -0.07 -21.87
CA GLY A 258 -32.73 -0.45 -22.88
C GLY A 258 -31.28 -0.20 -22.45
N LEU A 259 -31.02 -0.19 -21.14
CA LEU A 259 -29.68 -0.07 -20.56
C LEU A 259 -29.18 -1.46 -20.17
N GLU A 260 -27.94 -1.79 -20.58
CA GLU A 260 -27.23 -3.01 -20.16
C GLU A 260 -26.64 -2.87 -18.75
#